data_AF-M1FDI3-F1
#
_entry.id   AF-M1FDI3-F1
#
_cell.length_a   1.000
_cell.length_b   1.000
_cell.length_c   1.000
_cell.angle_alpha   90.00
_cell.angle_beta   90.00
_cell.angle_gamma   90.00
#
_symmetry.space_group_name_H-M   'P 1'
#
loop_
_entity.id
_entity.type
_entity.pdbx_description
1 polymer ?
#
loop_
_entity_poly.entity_id
_entity_poly.type
_entity_poly.pdbx_seq_one_letter_code
_entity_poly.pdbx_strand_id
1 'polypeptide(L)' 'MSTGQPLLVKAEDFGLAGGIEALREIAGLSSVTTAVPVTENLVFRVNK' A
#
# COMPACT_ATOMS: atom_id res chain seq x y z
N MET A 1 13.95 -19.53 4.76
CA MET A 1 14.49 -18.22 4.35
C MET A 1 13.29 -17.32 4.08
N SER A 2 13.18 -16.19 4.77
CA SER A 2 12.17 -15.16 4.47
C SER A 2 12.92 -14.00 3.83
N THR A 3 12.66 -13.72 2.56
CA THR A 3 13.04 -12.44 1.95
C THR A 3 11.98 -11.42 2.36
N GLY A 4 12.10 -10.90 3.59
CA GLY A 4 11.11 -10.03 4.21
C GLY A 4 11.20 -8.56 3.77
N GLN A 5 11.54 -8.28 2.52
CA GLN A 5 11.52 -6.90 2.02
C GLN A 5 10.09 -6.56 1.55
N PRO A 6 9.51 -5.43 2.00
CA PRO A 6 8.17 -5.05 1.60
C PRO A 6 8.12 -4.78 0.09
N LEU A 7 7.01 -5.16 -0.53
CA LEU A 7 6.72 -4.77 -1.90
C LEU A 7 6.30 -3.31 -1.92
N LEU A 8 7.06 -2.45 -2.60
CA LEU A 8 6.71 -1.04 -2.71
C LEU A 8 5.74 -0.84 -3.87
N VAL A 9 4.52 -0.38 -3.56
CA VAL A 9 3.46 -0.08 -4.52
C VAL A 9 3.31 1.43 -4.64
N LYS A 10 3.12 1.96 -5.87
CA LYS A 10 2.77 3.36 -6.07
C LYS A 10 1.27 3.49 -6.29
N ALA A 11 0.63 4.39 -5.54
CA ALA A 11 -0.81 4.63 -5.67
C ALA A 11 -1.24 5.14 -7.06
N GLU A 12 -0.33 5.82 -7.76
CA GLU A 12 -0.52 6.34 -9.13
C GLU A 12 -0.81 5.23 -10.14
N ASP A 13 -0.14 4.07 -9.99
CA ASP A 13 -0.29 2.92 -10.88
C ASP A 13 -1.73 2.34 -10.86
N PHE A 14 -2.50 2.69 -9.82
CA PHE A 14 -3.87 2.25 -9.61
C PHE A 14 -4.89 3.39 -9.66
N GLY A 15 -4.48 4.60 -10.07
CA GLY A 15 -5.37 5.75 -10.16
C GLY A 15 -5.86 6.30 -8.81
N LEU A 16 -5.18 5.97 -7.70
CA LEU A 16 -5.61 6.32 -6.35
C LEU A 16 -5.07 7.65 -5.83
N ALA A 17 -4.20 8.33 -6.59
CA ALA A 17 -3.55 9.58 -6.16
C ALA A 17 -4.56 10.67 -5.76
N GLY A 18 -5.63 10.87 -6.54
CA GLY A 18 -6.66 11.87 -6.22
C GLY A 18 -7.43 11.58 -4.93
N GLY A 19 -7.68 10.30 -4.64
CA GLY A 19 -8.30 9.90 -3.38
C GLY A 19 -7.40 10.14 -2.17
N ILE A 20 -6.09 9.89 -2.31
CA ILE A 20 -5.10 10.17 -1.27
C ILE A 20 -5.02 11.67 -0.96
N GLU A 21 -5.06 12.52 -1.98
CA GLU A 21 -5.09 13.98 -1.78
C GLU A 21 -6.35 14.44 -1.05
N ALA A 22 -7.52 13.92 -1.42
CA ALA A 22 -8.76 14.22 -0.71
C ALA A 22 -8.68 13.81 0.78
N LEU A 23 -8.10 12.65 1.08
CA LEU A 23 -7.87 12.20 2.45
C LEU A 23 -6.88 13.10 3.21
N ARG A 24 -5.80 13.53 2.55
CA ARG A 24 -4.81 14.46 3.13
C ARG A 24 -5.47 15.78 3.54
N GLU A 25 -6.31 16.35 2.67
CA GLU A 25 -7.02 17.61 2.92
C GLU A 25 -8.00 17.50 4.08
N ILE A 26 -8.85 16.47 4.10
CA ILE A 26 -9.84 16.25 5.17
C ILE A 26 -9.15 16.01 6.52
N ALA A 27 -8.00 15.34 6.52
CA ALA A 27 -7.21 15.10 7.72
C ALA A 27 -6.31 16.29 8.15
N GLY A 28 -6.27 17.37 7.36
CA GLY A 28 -5.43 18.54 7.65
C GLY A 28 -3.92 18.24 7.63
N LEU A 29 -3.50 17.22 6.88
CA LEU A 29 -2.11 16.80 6.83
C LEU A 29 -1.31 17.63 5.82
N SER A 30 -0.05 17.94 6.19
CA SER A 30 0.87 18.67 5.30
C SER A 30 1.32 17.83 4.10
N SER A 31 1.36 16.51 4.23
CA SER A 31 1.71 15.58 3.16
C SER A 31 1.24 14.15 3.48
N VAL A 32 1.03 13.34 2.45
CA VAL A 32 0.86 11.89 2.51
C VAL A 32 1.67 11.28 1.37
N THR A 33 2.46 10.24 1.64
CA THR A 33 3.25 9.57 0.60
C THR A 33 2.37 8.69 -0.28
N THR A 34 2.64 8.67 -1.59
CA THR A 34 1.99 7.76 -2.55
C THR A 34 2.73 6.41 -2.67
N ALA A 35 3.91 6.28 -2.04
CA ALA A 35 4.65 5.03 -1.95
C ALA A 35 4.17 4.21 -0.75
N VAL A 36 3.57 3.05 -1.03
CA VAL A 36 2.89 2.18 -0.06
C VAL A 36 3.65 0.86 0.06
N PRO A 37 4.37 0.61 1.16
CA PRO A 37 4.99 -0.69 1.43
C PRO A 37 3.91 -1.71 1.81
N VAL A 38 3.84 -2.82 1.08
CA VAL A 38 2.92 -3.94 1.33
C VAL A 38 3.71 -5.15 1.83
N THR A 39 3.21 -5.76 2.90
CA THR A 39 3.76 -6.99 3.48
C THR A 39 2.69 -8.08 3.46
N GLU A 40 3.13 -9.30 3.18
CA GLU A 40 2.23 -10.44 2.98
C GLU A 40 2.44 -11.49 4.07
N ASN A 41 1.35 -12.10 4.53
CA ASN A 41 1.37 -13.30 5.35
C ASN A 41 0.50 -14.37 4.70
N LEU A 42 1.11 -15.11 3.76
CA LEU A 42 0.41 -16.08 2.92
C LEU A 42 0.42 -17.46 3.60
N VAL A 43 -0.76 -18.04 3.77
CA VAL A 43 -0.94 -19.42 4.25
C VAL A 43 -1.50 -20.27 3.12
N PHE A 44 -0.73 -21.26 2.67
CA PHE A 44 -1.16 -22.21 1.64
C PHE A 44 -1.70 -23.48 2.30
N ARG A 45 -2.87 -23.94 1.86
CA ARG A 45 -3.45 -25.23 2.24
C ARG A 45 -3.71 -26.05 1.00
N VAL A 46 -3.27 -27.31 1.02
CA VAL A 46 -3.66 -28.28 0.01
C VAL A 46 -4.91 -28.96 0.54
N ASN A 47 -6.05 -28.65 -0.06
CA ASN A 47 -7.25 -29.48 0.14
C ASN A 47 -7.11 -30.73 -0.71
N LYS A 48 -7.34 -31.89 -0.09
CA LYS A 48 -7.40 -33.19 -0.74
C LYS A 48 -8.82 -33.48 -1.20
#